data_AF-A0AAP8NDB6-F1
#
_entry.id   AF-A0AAP8NDB6-F1
#
_cell.length_a   1.000
_cell.length_b   1.000
_cell.length_c   1.000
_cell.angle_alpha   90.00
_cell.angle_beta   90.00
_cell.angle_gamma   90.00
#
_symmetry.space_group_name_H-M   'P 1'
#
loop_
_entity.id
_entity.type
_entity.pdbx_description
1 polymer ?
#
loop_
_entity_poly.entity_id
_entity_poly.type
_entity_poly.pdbx_seq_one_letter_code
_entity_poly.pdbx_strand_id
1 'polypeptide(L)'
;MECWSVLQLPEDAGLRDIKRSYARLLKVFRPDEDAAGFQRLREAYERALSIAQWRLENEESEEHGDVMLAPGIAALAVQEQSMVQPLQKTGTDAWDYPAALFEPVTPAAPEAPLESQTLRVQPLSPEPLNLEPEQPTADPAIEAASQLLNGLSDTNLDQRWEQARQQDCAQAFQALLLTLCFDHPALRLPIARWAVQHLGWLGPWQEIVIGDGQRSIIANELLTDYRQSLETLLASQNERECLAQLKTYTVQPWLQVFDRREHWQQIILQLLQDTEWSVPLFDRISQLFGWDDTKGIHPQPDWLWQALIERCNQESLYDTLCARAEDQRNGSPDALAARMLISPMKPRQQKDMTDRFIPADWQACQQLSETLKWRFPDLLARLPYADVFYWRRFLPRYIAAETWLRSWAAIALALWLFYLPAEHKTTAMSIVIPLAFACVPVWFFRIGLSYWFLISAHLIVQDLWLTERIIPRRWNPDTRWLVLRHGVPQAVMILLFSVMLGGLGAFTYIGVILIGLWHKRRIGTLDPEFSDKHPWLTALHWAHFSPLQLLFLVVMTGVILASQLGYSLKHLFPG
;
A
#
# COMPACT_ATOMS: atom_id res chain seq x y z
N MET A 1 11.99 -34.45 29.08
CA MET A 1 10.81 -34.51 29.97
C MET A 1 9.64 -34.02 29.15
N GLU A 2 8.57 -34.82 29.09
CA GLU A 2 7.33 -34.50 28.38
C GLU A 2 6.85 -33.10 28.78
N CYS A 3 6.61 -32.20 27.83
CA CYS A 3 6.16 -30.83 28.08
C CYS A 3 4.93 -30.75 29.01
N TRP A 4 4.11 -31.80 29.00
CA TRP A 4 2.94 -32.02 29.85
C TRP A 4 3.26 -32.16 31.34
N SER A 5 4.38 -32.81 31.70
CA SER A 5 4.78 -32.98 33.11
C SER A 5 5.27 -31.67 33.73
N VAL A 6 5.92 -30.82 32.93
CA VAL A 6 6.36 -29.48 33.34
C VAL A 6 5.16 -28.54 33.52
N LEU A 7 4.15 -28.65 32.66
CA LEU A 7 2.91 -27.87 32.74
C LEU A 7 1.88 -28.45 33.71
N GLN A 8 2.13 -29.62 34.31
CA GLN A 8 1.21 -30.35 35.20
C GLN A 8 -0.16 -30.58 34.56
N LEU A 9 -0.17 -30.96 33.28
CA LEU A 9 -1.36 -31.23 32.48
C LEU A 9 -1.33 -32.64 31.91
N PRO A 10 -2.49 -33.25 31.61
CA PRO A 10 -2.55 -34.49 30.84
C PRO A 10 -2.22 -34.21 29.35
N GLU A 11 -1.82 -35.24 28.61
CA GLU A 11 -1.32 -35.14 27.23
C GLU A 11 -2.39 -34.76 26.18
N ASP A 12 -3.66 -34.75 26.57
CA ASP A 12 -4.84 -34.39 25.78
C ASP A 12 -5.40 -32.99 26.10
N ALA A 13 -4.68 -32.19 26.91
CA ALA A 13 -5.16 -30.87 27.31
C ALA A 13 -5.30 -29.89 26.13
N GLY A 14 -6.44 -29.20 26.06
CA GLY A 14 -6.73 -28.22 25.01
C GLY A 14 -5.97 -26.89 25.18
N LEU A 15 -5.97 -26.07 24.11
CA LEU A 15 -5.24 -24.78 24.06
C LEU A 15 -5.57 -23.82 25.21
N ARG A 16 -6.82 -23.82 25.69
CA ARG A 16 -7.25 -22.96 26.80
C ARG A 16 -6.64 -23.40 28.13
N ASP A 17 -6.49 -24.70 28.34
CA ASP A 17 -5.94 -25.27 29.58
C ASP A 17 -4.42 -25.11 29.64
N ILE A 18 -3.74 -25.24 28.50
CA ILE A 18 -2.30 -24.97 28.36
C ILE A 18 -1.97 -23.52 28.75
N LYS A 19 -2.71 -22.54 28.20
CA LYS A 19 -2.53 -21.11 28.52
C LYS A 19 -2.82 -20.81 29.99
N ARG A 20 -3.85 -21.45 30.56
CA ARG A 20 -4.23 -21.26 31.96
C ARG A 20 -3.21 -21.84 32.92
N SER A 21 -2.60 -22.98 32.61
CA SER A 21 -1.54 -23.57 33.44
C SER A 21 -0.26 -22.75 33.37
N TYR A 22 0.13 -22.32 32.17
CA TYR A 22 1.29 -21.44 31.98
C TYR A 22 1.16 -20.14 32.79
N ALA A 23 0.02 -19.46 32.72
CA ALA A 23 -0.22 -18.23 33.50
C ALA A 23 -0.21 -18.45 35.02
N ARG A 24 -0.53 -19.66 35.49
CA ARG A 24 -0.44 -20.03 36.92
C ARG A 24 1.02 -20.23 37.33
N LEU A 25 1.80 -20.94 36.52
CA LEU A 25 3.20 -21.27 36.79
C LEU A 25 4.13 -20.06 36.59
N LEU A 26 3.77 -19.12 35.72
CA LEU A 26 4.49 -17.84 35.53
C LEU A 26 4.53 -16.99 36.81
N LYS A 27 3.54 -17.15 37.70
CA LYS A 27 3.50 -16.43 38.99
C LYS A 27 4.52 -16.99 40.00
N VAL A 28 4.96 -18.23 39.78
CA VAL A 28 5.89 -18.97 40.65
C VAL A 28 7.33 -18.88 40.11
N PHE A 29 7.50 -19.03 38.80
CA PHE A 29 8.81 -18.90 38.14
C PHE A 29 8.97 -17.49 37.58
N ARG A 30 9.44 -16.56 38.41
CA ARG A 30 9.75 -15.19 37.96
C ARG A 30 11.14 -15.15 37.30
N PRO A 31 11.32 -14.41 36.19
CA PRO A 31 12.61 -14.30 35.50
C PRO A 31 13.77 -13.82 36.38
N ASP A 32 13.45 -13.00 37.39
CA ASP A 32 14.43 -12.38 38.28
C ASP A 32 14.93 -13.32 39.39
N GLU A 33 14.17 -14.36 39.73
CA GLU A 33 14.47 -15.30 40.83
C GLU A 33 14.97 -16.66 40.31
N ASP A 34 14.46 -17.16 39.19
CA ASP A 34 14.89 -18.43 38.58
C ASP A 34 14.80 -18.38 37.04
N ALA A 35 15.82 -17.81 36.41
CA ALA A 35 15.92 -17.71 34.96
C ALA A 35 15.92 -19.09 34.25
N ALA A 36 16.52 -20.12 34.87
CA ALA A 36 16.61 -21.46 34.30
C ALA A 36 15.29 -22.25 34.42
N GLY A 37 14.51 -22.01 35.48
CA GLY A 37 13.15 -22.53 35.64
C GLY A 37 12.17 -21.85 34.66
N PHE A 38 12.30 -20.54 34.47
CA PHE A 38 11.49 -19.78 33.51
C PHE A 38 11.70 -20.24 32.06
N GLN A 39 12.96 -20.45 31.64
CA GLN A 39 13.27 -20.98 30.31
C GLN A 39 12.64 -22.36 30.07
N ARG A 40 12.77 -23.28 31.04
CA ARG A 40 12.15 -24.61 30.96
C ARG A 40 10.63 -24.56 30.87
N LEU A 41 9.99 -23.65 31.61
CA LEU A 41 8.54 -23.45 31.55
C LEU A 41 8.10 -22.90 30.19
N ARG A 42 8.84 -21.95 29.63
CA ARG A 42 8.55 -21.34 28.33
C ARG A 42 8.71 -22.34 27.18
N GLU A 43 9.79 -23.11 27.17
CA GLU A 43 9.99 -24.18 26.18
C GLU A 43 8.89 -25.25 26.24
N ALA A 44 8.47 -25.65 27.45
CA ALA A 44 7.38 -26.61 27.62
C ALA A 44 6.06 -26.05 27.11
N TYR A 45 5.77 -24.77 27.37
CA TYR A 45 4.58 -24.09 26.85
C TYR A 45 4.56 -24.02 25.32
N GLU A 46 5.67 -23.60 24.69
CA GLU A 46 5.77 -23.49 23.23
C GLU A 46 5.61 -24.87 22.55
N ARG A 47 6.24 -25.92 23.10
CA ARG A 47 6.07 -27.30 22.61
C ARG A 47 4.64 -27.81 22.76
N ALA A 48 3.99 -27.59 23.90
CA ALA A 48 2.60 -28.02 24.12
C ALA A 48 1.62 -27.30 23.19
N LEU A 49 1.86 -26.00 22.91
CA LEU A 49 1.05 -25.20 22.00
C LEU A 49 1.21 -25.69 20.55
N SER A 50 2.43 -26.00 20.11
CA SER A 50 2.66 -26.56 18.78
C SER A 50 1.99 -27.93 18.58
N ILE A 51 2.02 -28.80 19.60
CA ILE A 51 1.38 -30.12 19.53
C ILE A 51 -0.16 -29.97 19.48
N ALA A 52 -0.72 -29.08 20.29
CA ALA A 52 -2.17 -28.82 20.28
C ALA A 52 -2.66 -28.16 18.98
N GLN A 53 -1.87 -27.28 18.37
CA GLN A 53 -2.18 -26.70 17.06
C GLN A 53 -2.10 -27.74 15.94
N TRP A 54 -1.05 -28.57 15.93
CA TRP A 54 -0.89 -29.65 14.95
C TRP A 54 -2.03 -30.68 15.01
N ARG A 55 -2.57 -30.94 16.21
CA ARG A 55 -3.76 -31.81 16.37
C ARG A 55 -5.02 -31.19 15.77
N LEU A 56 -5.27 -29.90 15.98
CA LEU A 56 -6.41 -29.20 15.37
C LEU A 56 -6.33 -29.20 13.84
N GLU A 57 -5.14 -28.93 13.29
CA GLU A 57 -4.91 -28.90 11.84
C GLU A 57 -5.05 -30.29 11.19
N ASN A 58 -4.71 -31.36 11.92
CA ASN A 58 -4.87 -32.73 11.46
C ASN A 58 -6.27 -33.31 11.68
N GLU A 59 -6.99 -32.93 12.76
CA GLU A 59 -8.40 -33.28 12.94
C GLU A 59 -9.27 -32.65 11.83
N GLU A 60 -8.94 -31.43 11.37
CA GLU A 60 -9.56 -30.80 10.19
C GLU A 60 -9.22 -31.53 8.87
N SER A 61 -8.05 -32.18 8.80
CA SER A 61 -7.58 -32.91 7.61
C SER A 61 -8.14 -34.34 7.50
N GLU A 62 -8.42 -35.01 8.63
CA GLU A 62 -8.97 -36.38 8.61
C GLU A 62 -10.49 -36.44 8.34
N GLU A 63 -11.27 -35.40 8.66
CA GLU A 63 -12.69 -35.33 8.24
C GLU A 63 -12.89 -34.97 6.75
N HIS A 64 -11.85 -34.48 6.06
CA HIS A 64 -11.89 -34.10 4.64
C HIS A 64 -11.28 -35.15 3.69
N GLY A 65 -10.99 -36.35 4.20
CA GLY A 65 -10.26 -37.41 3.51
C GLY A 65 -10.97 -38.13 2.36
N ASP A 66 -12.16 -37.73 1.91
CA ASP A 66 -12.83 -38.46 0.82
C ASP A 66 -13.76 -37.62 -0.08
N VAL A 67 -13.26 -36.55 -0.70
CA VAL A 67 -13.74 -36.11 -2.04
C VAL A 67 -12.60 -35.41 -2.81
N MET A 68 -12.08 -36.09 -3.82
CA MET A 68 -11.13 -35.55 -4.78
C MET A 68 -11.79 -34.49 -5.69
N LEU A 69 -11.34 -33.22 -5.57
CA LEU A 69 -11.28 -32.10 -6.55
C LEU A 69 -11.78 -30.72 -6.02
N ALA A 70 -10.83 -29.78 -5.94
CA ALA A 70 -10.95 -28.30 -6.05
C ALA A 70 -11.54 -27.44 -4.90
N PRO A 71 -10.94 -27.42 -3.68
CA PRO A 71 -11.25 -26.39 -2.67
C PRO A 71 -10.60 -25.02 -2.94
N GLY A 72 -9.39 -24.97 -3.51
CA GLY A 72 -8.61 -23.73 -3.65
C GLY A 72 -9.22 -22.66 -4.58
N ILE A 73 -9.95 -23.07 -5.63
CA ILE A 73 -10.56 -22.12 -6.58
C ILE A 73 -11.97 -21.70 -6.12
N ALA A 74 -12.66 -22.56 -5.37
CA ALA A 74 -13.91 -22.19 -4.70
C ALA A 74 -13.65 -21.11 -3.63
N ALA A 75 -12.56 -21.23 -2.86
CA ALA A 75 -12.12 -20.20 -1.91
C ALA A 75 -11.86 -18.84 -2.60
N LEU A 76 -11.17 -18.82 -3.75
CA LEU A 76 -10.95 -17.61 -4.55
C LEU A 76 -12.26 -16.99 -5.08
N ALA A 77 -13.25 -17.82 -5.46
CA ALA A 77 -14.57 -17.34 -5.90
C ALA A 77 -15.42 -16.79 -4.74
N VAL A 78 -15.31 -17.38 -3.54
CA VAL A 78 -15.94 -16.87 -2.31
C VAL A 78 -15.29 -15.54 -1.88
N GLN A 79 -13.96 -15.42 -2.03
CA GLN A 79 -13.22 -14.20 -1.71
C GLN A 79 -13.54 -13.05 -2.69
N GLU A 80 -13.76 -13.33 -3.98
CA GLU A 80 -14.29 -12.36 -4.96
C GLU A 80 -15.70 -11.85 -4.59
N GLN A 81 -16.56 -12.69 -4.00
CA GLN A 81 -17.93 -12.31 -3.61
C GLN A 81 -17.95 -11.47 -2.33
N SER A 82 -17.08 -11.77 -1.36
CA SER A 82 -16.91 -10.94 -0.16
C SER A 82 -16.32 -9.55 -0.47
N MET A 83 -15.55 -9.40 -1.54
CA MET A 83 -14.97 -8.12 -1.99
C MET A 83 -15.94 -7.16 -2.69
N VAL A 84 -17.19 -7.57 -2.98
CA VAL A 84 -18.23 -6.72 -3.60
C VAL A 84 -19.18 -6.12 -2.57
N GLN A 85 -19.02 -6.41 -1.27
CA GLN A 85 -19.53 -5.50 -0.25
C GLN A 85 -18.76 -4.18 -0.39
N PRO A 86 -19.44 -3.01 -0.43
CA PRO A 86 -18.71 -1.77 -0.25
C PRO A 86 -17.96 -1.95 1.07
N LEU A 87 -16.67 -1.60 1.10
CA LEU A 87 -15.99 -1.30 2.35
C LEU A 87 -16.97 -0.47 3.17
N GLN A 88 -17.64 -1.11 4.13
CA GLN A 88 -18.29 -0.39 5.20
C GLN A 88 -17.16 0.44 5.74
N LYS A 89 -17.37 1.77 5.73
CA LYS A 89 -16.52 2.72 6.43
C LYS A 89 -16.20 2.13 7.80
N THR A 90 -15.04 1.50 7.96
CA THR A 90 -14.32 1.49 9.22
C THR A 90 -13.61 2.84 9.27
N GLY A 91 -14.43 3.85 9.44
CA GLY A 91 -14.10 5.26 9.36
C GLY A 91 -15.14 6.04 10.13
N THR A 92 -15.39 5.61 11.35
CA THR A 92 -15.83 6.39 12.51
C THR A 92 -15.73 5.47 13.72
N ASP A 93 -14.51 5.21 14.17
CA ASP A 93 -14.24 5.12 15.60
C ASP A 93 -13.00 5.99 15.80
N ALA A 94 -13.27 7.18 16.35
CA ALA A 94 -12.25 8.07 16.83
C ALA A 94 -11.35 7.28 17.77
N TRP A 95 -10.04 7.44 17.63
CA TRP A 95 -9.10 7.08 18.67
C TRP A 95 -9.48 7.85 19.93
N ASP A 96 -10.15 7.17 20.86
CA ASP A 96 -10.36 7.61 22.23
C ASP A 96 -8.99 7.65 22.92
N TYR A 97 -8.30 8.79 22.81
CA TYR A 97 -7.27 9.14 23.77
C TYR A 97 -7.97 9.51 25.09
N PRO A 98 -7.62 8.90 26.23
CA PRO A 98 -8.09 9.40 27.51
C PRO A 98 -7.61 10.85 27.68
N ALA A 99 -8.56 11.77 27.78
CA ALA A 99 -8.33 13.18 28.01
C ALA A 99 -7.54 13.39 29.31
N ALA A 100 -6.24 13.63 29.18
CA ALA A 100 -5.39 14.09 30.26
C ALA A 100 -5.60 15.60 30.47
N LEU A 101 -6.32 15.93 31.54
CA LEU A 101 -6.17 17.06 32.46
C LEU A 101 -5.20 18.20 32.09
N PHE A 102 -5.50 18.99 31.06
CA PHE A 102 -4.91 20.34 30.94
C PHE A 102 -6.00 21.33 30.56
N GLU A 103 -6.19 22.32 31.43
CA GLU A 103 -7.08 23.46 31.20
C GLU A 103 -6.60 24.29 30.00
N PRO A 104 -7.53 24.86 29.21
CA PRO A 104 -7.18 25.68 28.07
C PRO A 104 -6.64 27.03 28.55
N VAL A 105 -5.32 27.23 28.44
CA VAL A 105 -4.73 28.57 28.53
C VAL A 105 -5.13 29.34 27.27
N THR A 106 -5.93 30.37 27.46
CA THR A 106 -6.30 31.36 26.45
C THR A 106 -5.03 32.13 26.04
N PRO A 107 -4.78 32.38 24.74
CA PRO A 107 -3.69 33.27 24.35
C PRO A 107 -4.05 34.70 24.75
N ALA A 108 -3.38 35.22 25.78
CA ALA A 108 -3.37 36.64 26.08
C ALA A 108 -2.76 37.39 24.88
N ALA A 109 -3.33 38.55 24.59
CA ALA A 109 -2.83 39.51 23.60
C ALA A 109 -1.34 39.82 23.81
N PRO A 110 -0.60 40.24 22.76
CA PRO A 110 0.80 40.60 22.91
C PRO A 110 0.94 41.81 23.82
N GLU A 111 1.45 41.58 25.03
CA GLU A 111 2.04 42.64 25.84
C GLU A 111 3.28 43.17 25.12
N ALA A 112 3.43 44.49 25.15
CA ALA A 112 4.56 45.20 24.55
C ALA A 112 5.91 44.68 25.09
N PRO A 113 7.00 44.73 24.31
CA PRO A 113 8.31 44.31 24.79
C PRO A 113 8.68 45.10 26.04
N LEU A 114 8.77 44.41 27.18
CA LEU A 114 9.49 44.87 28.35
C LEU A 114 10.95 45.05 27.94
N GLU A 115 11.31 46.32 27.80
CA GLU A 115 12.68 46.81 27.64
C GLU A 115 13.59 46.09 28.64
N SER A 116 14.58 45.39 28.09
CA SER A 116 15.70 44.86 28.86
C SER A 116 16.35 46.06 29.56
N GLN A 117 16.48 45.97 30.88
CA GLN A 117 17.20 46.93 31.69
C GLN A 117 18.67 46.96 31.25
N THR A 118 18.97 47.80 30.27
CA THR A 118 20.30 48.34 30.05
C THR A 118 20.69 49.12 31.30
N LEU A 119 21.78 48.68 31.93
CA LEU A 119 22.48 49.33 33.03
C LEU A 119 22.39 50.85 32.98
N ARG A 120 21.69 51.46 33.94
CA ARG A 120 21.84 52.88 34.24
C ARG A 120 23.11 53.07 35.06
N VAL A 121 24.25 53.13 34.38
CA VAL A 121 25.50 53.63 34.97
C VAL A 121 25.28 55.12 35.30
N GLN A 122 25.49 55.48 36.56
CA GLN A 122 25.47 56.86 37.04
C GLN A 122 26.49 57.71 36.24
N PRO A 123 26.13 58.92 35.79
CA PRO A 123 27.12 59.86 35.28
C PRO A 123 27.97 60.34 36.47
N LEU A 124 29.13 59.72 36.66
CA LEU A 124 30.21 60.33 37.42
C LEU A 124 30.73 61.51 36.59
N SER A 125 30.65 62.70 37.18
CA SER A 125 31.18 63.95 36.66
C SER A 125 32.61 63.76 36.12
N PRO A 126 32.92 64.25 34.90
CA PRO A 126 34.30 64.30 34.44
C PRO A 126 35.01 65.46 35.15
N GLU A 127 35.87 65.11 36.10
CA GLU A 127 36.99 65.94 36.54
C GLU A 127 37.99 66.02 35.37
N PRO A 128 38.48 67.21 34.98
CA PRO A 128 39.26 67.37 33.76
C PRO A 128 40.67 66.86 34.00
N LEU A 129 40.89 65.57 33.74
CA LEU A 129 42.24 65.05 33.52
C LEU A 129 42.64 65.39 32.09
N ASN A 130 43.50 66.39 31.99
CA ASN A 130 44.38 66.65 30.85
C ASN A 130 44.92 65.30 30.32
N LEU A 131 44.41 64.87 29.18
CA LEU A 131 45.07 63.91 28.32
C LEU A 131 45.11 64.55 26.94
N GLU A 132 46.33 64.83 26.51
CA GLU A 132 46.69 65.28 25.18
C GLU A 132 46.04 64.36 24.12
N PRO A 133 45.72 64.88 22.93
CA PRO A 133 45.17 64.07 21.86
C PRO A 133 46.21 63.05 21.39
N GLU A 134 46.12 61.80 21.87
CA GLU A 134 46.83 60.70 21.24
C GLU A 134 46.23 60.48 19.84
N GLN A 135 47.09 60.69 18.85
CA GLN A 135 46.88 60.37 17.46
C GLN A 135 46.53 58.88 17.32
N PRO A 136 45.72 58.45 16.33
CA PRO A 136 45.48 57.04 16.08
C PRO A 136 46.79 56.40 15.61
N THR A 137 47.50 55.72 16.50
CA THR A 137 48.61 54.84 16.11
C THR A 137 48.02 53.69 15.32
N ALA A 138 48.12 53.77 13.99
CA ALA A 138 47.88 52.63 13.13
C ALA A 138 48.86 51.51 13.53
N ASP A 139 48.33 50.38 13.99
CA ASP A 139 49.17 49.23 14.31
C ASP A 139 49.95 48.82 13.05
N PRO A 140 51.29 48.71 13.11
CA PRO A 140 52.13 48.40 11.94
C PRO A 140 51.77 47.05 11.30
N ALA A 141 51.15 46.15 12.07
CA ALA A 141 50.64 44.87 11.59
C ALA A 141 49.44 45.02 10.64
N ILE A 142 48.58 46.02 10.84
CA ILE A 142 47.41 46.29 9.98
C ILE A 142 47.86 46.88 8.65
N GLU A 143 48.85 47.79 8.66
CA GLU A 143 49.40 48.36 7.44
C GLU A 143 50.12 47.30 6.59
N ALA A 144 50.97 46.47 7.22
CA ALA A 144 51.64 45.36 6.53
C ALA A 144 50.64 44.37 5.92
N ALA A 145 49.58 44.01 6.66
CA ALA A 145 48.52 43.14 6.17
C ALA A 145 47.73 43.78 5.00
N SER A 146 47.45 45.09 5.05
CA SER A 146 46.76 45.80 3.96
C SER A 146 47.56 45.80 2.65
N GLN A 147 48.89 45.88 2.73
CA GLN A 147 49.77 45.81 1.56
C GLN A 147 49.81 44.40 0.95
N LEU A 148 49.68 43.35 1.77
CA LEU A 148 49.62 41.96 1.29
C LEU A 148 48.30 41.62 0.59
N LEU A 149 47.22 42.31 0.93
CA LEU A 149 45.89 42.12 0.32
C LEU A 149 45.73 42.85 -1.02
N ASN A 150 46.58 43.82 -1.33
CA ASN A 150 46.57 44.52 -2.61
C ASN A 150 46.95 43.57 -3.77
N GLY A 151 46.03 43.41 -4.73
CA GLY A 151 46.21 42.53 -5.90
C GLY A 151 45.94 41.05 -5.62
N LEU A 152 45.03 40.75 -4.70
CA LEU A 152 44.63 39.39 -4.35
C LEU A 152 43.94 38.67 -5.53
N SER A 153 44.38 37.44 -5.79
CA SER A 153 43.76 36.50 -6.73
C SER A 153 43.73 35.09 -6.14
N ASP A 154 42.83 34.24 -6.62
CA ASP A 154 42.65 32.86 -6.14
C ASP A 154 43.94 32.02 -6.12
N THR A 155 44.88 32.31 -7.03
CA THR A 155 46.17 31.61 -7.14
C THR A 155 47.25 32.11 -6.17
N ASN A 156 47.08 33.33 -5.64
CA ASN A 156 48.12 34.01 -4.86
C ASN A 156 47.83 33.96 -3.35
N LEU A 157 46.66 33.46 -2.94
CA LEU A 157 46.22 33.38 -1.54
C LEU A 157 47.21 32.62 -0.65
N ASP A 158 47.69 31.45 -1.08
CA ASP A 158 48.63 30.64 -0.30
C ASP A 158 49.95 31.38 -0.04
N GLN A 159 50.51 32.00 -1.09
CA GLN A 159 51.78 32.71 -1.00
C GLN A 159 51.67 33.94 -0.08
N ARG A 160 50.54 34.66 -0.15
CA ARG A 160 50.30 35.84 0.70
C ARG A 160 50.08 35.45 2.16
N TRP A 161 49.43 34.32 2.41
CA TRP A 161 49.26 33.78 3.76
C TRP A 161 50.60 33.39 4.40
N GLU A 162 51.47 32.71 3.64
CA GLU A 162 52.81 32.35 4.12
C GLU A 162 53.66 33.58 4.45
N GLN A 163 53.56 34.64 3.64
CA GLN A 163 54.20 35.94 3.91
C GLN A 163 53.63 36.61 5.17
N ALA A 164 52.32 36.58 5.36
CA ALA A 164 51.68 37.13 6.56
C ALA A 164 52.12 36.40 7.84
N ARG A 165 52.33 35.07 7.77
CA ARG A 165 52.88 34.29 8.88
C ARG A 165 54.34 34.65 9.18
N GLN A 166 55.15 34.89 8.16
CA GLN A 166 56.56 35.27 8.33
C GLN A 166 56.74 36.69 8.91
N GLN A 167 55.75 37.56 8.75
CA GLN A 167 55.77 38.95 9.24
C GLN A 167 55.01 39.14 10.56
N ASP A 168 54.61 38.04 11.24
CA ASP A 168 53.80 38.04 12.47
C ASP A 168 52.48 38.85 12.36
N CYS A 169 51.95 39.06 11.15
CA CYS A 169 50.74 39.83 10.89
C CYS A 169 49.52 38.96 10.52
N ALA A 170 49.57 37.66 10.87
CA ALA A 170 48.57 36.66 10.50
C ALA A 170 47.13 37.00 10.94
N GLN A 171 46.94 37.50 12.17
CA GLN A 171 45.60 37.86 12.67
C GLN A 171 45.03 39.11 11.99
N ALA A 172 45.87 40.13 11.75
CA ALA A 172 45.46 41.34 11.04
C ALA A 172 45.12 41.04 9.57
N PHE A 173 45.89 40.16 8.92
CA PHE A 173 45.60 39.67 7.57
C PHE A 173 44.26 38.94 7.49
N GLN A 174 44.00 38.05 8.44
CA GLN A 174 42.74 37.31 8.56
C GLN A 174 41.52 38.22 8.76
N ALA A 175 41.62 39.23 9.63
CA ALA A 175 40.54 40.19 9.87
C ALA A 175 40.24 41.04 8.63
N LEU A 176 41.28 41.56 7.96
CA LEU A 176 41.13 42.33 6.75
C LEU A 176 40.66 41.48 5.55
N LEU A 177 41.03 40.19 5.49
CA LEU A 177 40.52 39.24 4.51
C LEU A 177 39.01 39.04 4.67
N LEU A 178 38.53 38.96 5.92
CA LEU A 178 37.09 38.92 6.21
C LEU A 178 36.39 40.21 5.75
N THR A 179 36.97 41.38 6.01
CA THR A 179 36.41 42.66 5.54
C THR A 179 36.32 42.69 4.01
N LEU A 180 37.40 42.32 3.32
CA LEU A 180 37.45 42.26 1.86
C LEU A 180 36.42 41.28 1.26
N CYS A 181 36.18 40.16 1.94
CA CYS A 181 35.18 39.15 1.59
C CYS A 181 33.73 39.70 1.62
N PHE A 182 33.45 40.68 2.49
CA PHE A 182 32.15 41.36 2.54
C PHE A 182 32.08 42.58 1.61
N ASP A 183 33.19 43.30 1.42
CA ASP A 183 33.27 44.45 0.51
C ASP A 183 33.21 44.05 -0.98
N HIS A 184 33.71 42.85 -1.32
CA HIS A 184 33.73 42.32 -2.68
C HIS A 184 33.03 40.97 -2.79
N PRO A 185 31.71 40.94 -3.09
CA PRO A 185 30.93 39.69 -3.13
C PRO A 185 31.42 38.69 -4.19
N ALA A 186 32.06 39.15 -5.27
CA ALA A 186 32.60 38.28 -6.32
C ALA A 186 33.79 37.42 -5.85
N LEU A 187 34.58 37.91 -4.88
CA LEU A 187 35.75 37.20 -4.34
C LEU A 187 35.40 36.38 -3.09
N ARG A 188 34.18 36.52 -2.57
CA ARG A 188 33.73 35.89 -1.34
C ARG A 188 33.81 34.37 -1.39
N LEU A 189 33.28 33.75 -2.44
CA LEU A 189 33.21 32.29 -2.55
C LEU A 189 34.61 31.64 -2.69
N PRO A 190 35.52 32.12 -3.56
CA PRO A 190 36.89 31.59 -3.62
C PRO A 190 37.66 31.77 -2.31
N ILE A 191 37.58 32.95 -1.70
CA ILE A 191 38.24 33.23 -0.41
C ILE A 191 37.67 32.34 0.69
N ALA A 192 36.35 32.19 0.76
CA ALA A 192 35.68 31.35 1.75
C ALA A 192 36.07 29.87 1.61
N ARG A 193 36.08 29.35 0.38
CA ARG A 193 36.48 27.95 0.11
C ARG A 193 37.91 27.69 0.56
N TRP A 194 38.82 28.60 0.24
CA TRP A 194 40.22 28.53 0.64
C TRP A 194 40.38 28.65 2.17
N ALA A 195 39.72 29.65 2.78
CA ALA A 195 39.83 29.93 4.21
C ALA A 195 39.23 28.81 5.08
N VAL A 196 38.18 28.13 4.62
CA VAL A 196 37.65 26.94 5.30
C VAL A 196 38.65 25.78 5.31
N GLN A 197 39.41 25.59 4.23
CA GLN A 197 40.38 24.49 4.10
C GLN A 197 41.68 24.77 4.86
N HIS A 198 42.19 26.00 4.80
CA HIS A 198 43.52 26.35 5.32
C HIS A 198 43.49 27.08 6.66
N LEU A 199 42.45 27.89 6.91
CA LEU A 199 42.33 28.72 8.12
C LEU A 199 41.29 28.20 9.11
N GLY A 200 40.58 27.12 8.79
CA GLY A 200 39.55 26.53 9.66
C GLY A 200 38.35 27.45 9.92
N TRP A 201 38.08 28.40 9.01
CA TRP A 201 36.90 29.27 9.13
C TRP A 201 35.62 28.44 9.28
N LEU A 202 34.68 28.93 10.10
CA LEU A 202 33.41 28.27 10.45
C LEU A 202 33.57 26.96 11.26
N GLY A 203 34.80 26.54 11.56
CA GLY A 203 35.10 25.38 12.39
C GLY A 203 35.25 25.70 13.89
N PRO A 204 35.37 24.67 14.74
CA PRO A 204 35.48 24.84 16.20
C PRO A 204 36.80 25.49 16.66
N TRP A 205 37.83 25.53 15.81
CA TRP A 205 39.16 26.06 16.14
C TRP A 205 39.42 27.44 15.49
N GLN A 206 38.36 28.22 15.30
CA GLN A 206 38.43 29.51 14.62
C GLN A 206 39.12 30.58 15.51
N GLU A 207 40.17 31.21 14.98
CA GLU A 207 40.94 32.25 15.69
C GLU A 207 40.29 33.64 15.64
N ILE A 208 39.48 33.93 14.62
CA ILE A 208 38.81 35.23 14.42
C ILE A 208 37.40 35.22 14.98
N VAL A 209 36.92 36.34 15.53
CA VAL A 209 35.50 36.52 15.84
C VAL A 209 34.73 36.96 14.59
N ILE A 210 34.11 36.02 13.88
CA ILE A 210 33.13 36.33 12.81
C ILE A 210 31.75 36.51 13.47
N GLY A 211 30.98 37.54 13.11
CA GLY A 211 29.61 37.73 13.65
C GLY A 211 28.62 36.69 13.12
N ASP A 212 27.57 36.35 13.89
CA ASP A 212 26.66 35.23 13.54
C ASP A 212 25.96 35.41 12.18
N GLY A 213 25.57 36.64 11.83
CA GLY A 213 25.00 36.95 10.51
C GLY A 213 26.01 36.83 9.37
N GLN A 214 27.28 37.16 9.61
CA GLN A 214 28.35 36.98 8.62
C GLN A 214 28.66 35.49 8.40
N ARG A 215 28.67 34.70 9.49
CA ARG A 215 28.86 33.24 9.41
C ARG A 215 27.77 32.57 8.60
N SER A 216 26.50 32.94 8.79
CA SER A 216 25.39 32.33 8.07
C SER A 216 25.43 32.64 6.57
N ILE A 217 25.82 33.85 6.17
CA ILE A 217 25.99 34.21 4.75
C ILE A 217 27.07 33.36 4.09
N ILE A 218 28.28 33.32 4.67
CA ILE A 218 29.40 32.55 4.11
C ILE A 218 29.04 31.06 4.04
N ALA A 219 28.44 30.51 5.11
CA ALA A 219 28.03 29.12 5.14
C ALA A 219 26.98 28.81 4.06
N ASN A 220 25.95 29.64 3.92
CA ASN A 220 24.88 29.40 2.93
C ASN A 220 25.39 29.50 1.49
N GLU A 221 26.30 30.42 1.18
CA GLU A 221 26.90 30.52 -0.14
C GLU A 221 27.75 29.29 -0.47
N LEU A 222 28.57 28.82 0.48
CA LEU A 222 29.35 27.59 0.30
C LEU A 222 28.45 26.36 0.09
N LEU A 223 27.39 26.21 0.91
CA LEU A 223 26.46 25.08 0.77
C LEU A 223 25.71 25.12 -0.57
N THR A 224 25.36 26.31 -1.06
CA THR A 224 24.69 26.50 -2.36
C THR A 224 25.60 26.09 -3.52
N ASP A 225 26.87 26.50 -3.47
CA ASP A 225 27.88 26.12 -4.45
C ASP A 225 28.17 24.60 -4.45
N TYR A 226 28.26 24.00 -3.26
CA TYR A 226 28.41 22.55 -3.13
C TYR A 226 27.20 21.81 -3.71
N ARG A 227 25.97 22.28 -3.44
CA ARG A 227 24.73 21.72 -4.03
C ARG A 227 24.76 21.77 -5.56
N GLN A 228 25.08 22.92 -6.14
CA GLN A 228 25.13 23.11 -7.61
C GLN A 228 26.17 22.20 -8.27
N SER A 229 27.32 22.04 -7.62
CA SER A 229 28.37 21.11 -8.10
C SER A 229 27.90 19.65 -8.09
N LEU A 230 27.15 19.24 -7.07
CA LEU A 230 26.56 17.89 -7.02
C LEU A 230 25.42 17.71 -8.03
N GLU A 231 24.58 18.73 -8.20
CA GLU A 231 23.47 18.72 -9.16
C GLU A 231 23.96 18.54 -10.61
N THR A 232 25.02 19.27 -10.99
CA THR A 232 25.64 19.12 -12.31
C THR A 232 26.24 17.72 -12.52
N LEU A 233 26.85 17.13 -11.49
CA LEU A 233 27.37 15.76 -11.55
C LEU A 233 26.25 14.71 -11.67
N LEU A 234 25.15 14.88 -10.94
CA LEU A 234 23.97 14.00 -11.04
C LEU A 234 23.29 14.12 -12.41
N ALA A 235 23.13 15.33 -12.94
CA ALA A 235 22.59 15.55 -14.29
C ALA A 235 23.46 14.89 -15.38
N SER A 236 24.78 14.82 -15.17
CA SER A 236 25.71 14.13 -16.06
C SER A 236 25.80 12.60 -15.85
N GLN A 237 24.99 12.03 -14.94
CA GLN A 237 25.01 10.61 -14.54
C GLN A 237 26.38 10.10 -14.02
N ASN A 238 27.25 11.00 -13.55
CA ASN A 238 28.56 10.66 -13.01
C ASN A 238 28.49 10.33 -11.51
N GLU A 239 27.77 9.27 -11.18
CA GLU A 239 27.48 8.86 -9.80
C GLU A 239 28.73 8.67 -8.92
N ARG A 240 29.82 8.14 -9.49
CA ARG A 240 31.07 7.88 -8.76
C ARG A 240 31.76 9.17 -8.33
N GLU A 241 31.83 10.13 -9.23
CA GLU A 241 32.45 11.43 -8.97
C GLU A 241 31.60 12.24 -7.98
N CYS A 242 30.27 12.17 -8.13
CA CYS A 242 29.34 12.76 -7.17
C CYS A 242 29.57 12.23 -5.74
N LEU A 243 29.70 10.91 -5.57
CA LEU A 243 29.97 10.31 -4.27
C LEU A 243 31.36 10.70 -3.71
N ALA A 244 32.38 10.81 -4.56
CA ALA A 244 33.72 11.24 -4.16
C ALA A 244 33.74 12.70 -3.67
N GLN A 245 33.04 13.60 -4.39
CA GLN A 245 32.88 15.00 -4.01
C GLN A 245 32.08 15.13 -2.71
N LEU A 246 30.94 14.42 -2.60
CA LEU A 246 30.12 14.41 -1.39
C LEU A 246 30.90 13.96 -0.16
N LYS A 247 31.74 12.92 -0.30
CA LYS A 247 32.62 12.43 0.77
C LYS A 247 33.66 13.50 1.16
N THR A 248 34.22 14.20 0.19
CA THR A 248 35.19 15.28 0.44
C THR A 248 34.54 16.44 1.21
N TYR A 249 33.33 16.84 0.85
CA TYR A 249 32.62 17.93 1.53
C TYR A 249 32.21 17.58 2.95
N THR A 250 31.70 16.35 3.16
CA THR A 250 31.23 15.90 4.49
C THR A 250 32.34 15.75 5.51
N VAL A 251 33.58 15.49 5.09
CA VAL A 251 34.74 15.38 6.00
C VAL A 251 35.24 16.74 6.51
N GLN A 252 34.82 17.86 5.91
CA GLN A 252 35.31 19.19 6.29
C GLN A 252 34.93 19.54 7.76
N PRO A 253 35.86 20.11 8.57
CA PRO A 253 35.64 20.31 10.01
C PRO A 253 34.45 21.21 10.37
N TRP A 254 34.16 22.23 9.57
CA TRP A 254 33.03 23.14 9.82
C TRP A 254 31.67 22.49 9.57
N LEU A 255 31.62 21.46 8.72
CA LEU A 255 30.42 20.71 8.38
C LEU A 255 30.12 19.59 9.39
N GLN A 256 31.08 19.26 10.26
CA GLN A 256 30.93 18.29 11.35
C GLN A 256 30.20 18.87 12.57
N VAL A 257 30.05 20.20 12.63
CA VAL A 257 29.23 20.87 13.64
C VAL A 257 27.77 20.43 13.46
N PHE A 258 27.10 20.06 14.55
CA PHE A 258 25.77 19.44 14.54
C PHE A 258 24.76 20.20 13.66
N ASP A 259 24.55 21.49 13.91
CA ASP A 259 23.57 22.32 13.17
C ASP A 259 23.87 22.38 11.67
N ARG A 260 25.17 22.44 11.29
CA ARG A 260 25.60 22.51 9.90
C ARG A 260 25.47 21.17 9.19
N ARG A 261 25.78 20.09 9.91
CA ARG A 261 25.58 18.73 9.42
C ARG A 261 24.10 18.47 9.15
N GLU A 262 23.20 18.90 10.04
CA GLU A 262 21.76 18.75 9.87
C GLU A 262 21.26 19.55 8.65
N HIS A 263 21.64 20.82 8.55
CA HIS A 263 21.27 21.65 7.41
C HIS A 263 21.80 21.10 6.07
N TRP A 264 23.02 20.56 6.07
CA TRP A 264 23.57 19.90 4.88
C TRP A 264 22.78 18.66 4.47
N GLN A 265 22.38 17.82 5.44
CA GLN A 265 21.55 16.65 5.17
C GLN A 265 20.20 17.03 4.55
N GLN A 266 19.56 18.11 5.03
CA GLN A 266 18.33 18.67 4.45
C GLN A 266 18.53 19.10 2.99
N ILE A 267 19.66 19.75 2.67
CA ILE A 267 19.98 20.17 1.29
C ILE A 267 20.17 18.96 0.38
N ILE A 268 20.86 17.91 0.85
CA ILE A 268 21.04 16.67 0.07
C ILE A 268 19.71 15.95 -0.15
N LEU A 269 18.83 15.91 0.84
CA LEU A 269 17.49 15.37 0.67
C LEU A 269 16.70 16.09 -0.43
N GLN A 270 16.68 17.43 -0.39
CA GLN A 270 16.01 18.23 -1.41
C GLN A 270 16.64 18.01 -2.80
N LEU A 271 17.97 17.92 -2.88
CA LEU A 271 18.66 17.61 -4.12
C LEU A 271 18.24 16.25 -4.70
N LEU A 272 18.12 15.22 -3.85
CA LEU A 272 17.65 13.89 -4.28
C LEU A 272 16.18 13.91 -4.70
N GLN A 273 15.35 14.74 -4.08
CA GLN A 273 13.95 14.87 -4.50
C GLN A 273 13.84 15.49 -5.90
N ASP A 274 14.65 16.51 -6.19
CA ASP A 274 14.59 17.28 -7.43
C ASP A 274 15.22 16.54 -8.64
N THR A 275 16.01 15.50 -8.40
CA THR A 275 16.81 14.82 -9.44
C THR A 275 16.42 13.36 -9.66
N GLU A 276 16.85 12.80 -10.79
CA GLU A 276 16.80 11.36 -11.04
C GLU A 276 18.11 10.70 -10.60
N TRP A 277 18.00 9.60 -9.85
CA TRP A 277 19.13 8.88 -9.28
C TRP A 277 18.83 7.38 -9.21
N SER A 278 19.88 6.56 -9.12
CA SER A 278 19.76 5.11 -8.98
C SER A 278 19.69 4.67 -7.51
N VAL A 279 18.94 3.60 -7.22
CA VAL A 279 18.83 3.02 -5.86
C VAL A 279 20.21 2.72 -5.23
N PRO A 280 21.20 2.16 -5.96
CA PRO A 280 22.54 1.94 -5.41
C PRO A 280 23.27 3.22 -5.00
N LEU A 281 23.03 4.36 -5.67
CA LEU A 281 23.58 5.65 -5.26
C LEU A 281 22.97 6.10 -3.94
N PHE A 282 21.65 6.00 -3.79
CA PHE A 282 20.96 6.36 -2.55
C PHE A 282 21.41 5.52 -1.36
N ASP A 283 21.61 4.21 -1.55
CA ASP A 283 22.14 3.32 -0.51
C ASP A 283 23.54 3.75 -0.06
N ARG A 284 24.41 4.15 -1.00
CA ARG A 284 25.75 4.64 -0.69
C ARG A 284 25.72 5.97 0.04
N ILE A 285 24.84 6.90 -0.35
CA ILE A 285 24.64 8.16 0.36
C ILE A 285 24.13 7.90 1.79
N SER A 286 23.17 7.00 1.94
CA SER A 286 22.64 6.59 3.25
C SER A 286 23.75 6.01 4.13
N GLN A 287 24.63 5.16 3.59
CA GLN A 287 25.79 4.64 4.31
C GLN A 287 26.79 5.74 4.71
N LEU A 288 27.02 6.74 3.85
CA LEU A 288 27.93 7.86 4.15
C LEU A 288 27.44 8.70 5.32
N PHE A 289 26.13 8.97 5.39
CA PHE A 289 25.54 9.76 6.49
C PHE A 289 25.14 8.93 7.70
N GLY A 290 25.12 7.60 7.57
CA GLY A 290 24.64 6.67 8.60
C GLY A 290 23.11 6.66 8.72
N TRP A 291 22.40 6.96 7.64
CA TRP A 291 20.94 6.90 7.60
C TRP A 291 20.46 5.45 7.57
N ASP A 292 19.51 5.14 8.45
CA ASP A 292 18.94 3.81 8.59
C ASP A 292 17.49 3.92 9.10
N ASP A 293 16.55 3.60 8.21
CA ASP A 293 15.11 3.61 8.49
C ASP A 293 14.75 2.62 9.61
N THR A 294 15.44 1.47 9.67
CA THR A 294 15.16 0.43 10.68
C THR A 294 15.58 0.84 12.08
N LYS A 295 16.58 1.72 12.19
CA LYS A 295 17.07 2.26 13.46
C LYS A 295 16.44 3.60 13.83
N GLY A 296 15.57 4.14 12.97
CA GLY A 296 14.99 5.48 13.14
C GLY A 296 16.02 6.60 13.03
N ILE A 297 17.17 6.35 12.40
CA ILE A 297 18.21 7.37 12.18
C ILE A 297 17.99 7.90 10.77
N HIS A 298 17.12 8.90 10.64
CA HIS A 298 16.85 9.53 9.35
C HIS A 298 17.01 11.06 9.43
N PRO A 299 17.35 11.69 8.31
CA PRO A 299 17.39 13.14 8.21
C PRO A 299 15.97 13.74 8.29
N GLN A 300 15.86 14.95 8.81
CA GLN A 300 14.64 15.76 8.70
C GLN A 300 14.63 16.48 7.34
N PRO A 301 13.46 16.78 6.72
CA PRO A 301 12.09 16.45 7.16
C PRO A 301 11.64 15.02 6.85
N ASP A 302 10.87 14.43 7.76
CA ASP A 302 10.43 13.02 7.70
C ASP A 302 9.60 12.69 6.45
N TRP A 303 8.73 13.61 6.02
CA TRP A 303 7.89 13.39 4.84
C TRP A 303 8.72 13.25 3.56
N LEU A 304 9.84 13.97 3.47
CA LEU A 304 10.72 13.94 2.30
C LEU A 304 11.51 12.63 2.30
N TRP A 305 12.03 12.24 3.46
CA TRP A 305 12.64 10.93 3.65
C TRP A 305 11.69 9.79 3.25
N GLN A 306 10.45 9.80 3.75
CA GLN A 306 9.43 8.79 3.41
C GLN A 306 9.13 8.74 1.91
N ALA A 307 9.07 9.89 1.23
CA ALA A 307 8.86 9.93 -0.21
C ALA A 307 10.03 9.30 -0.99
N LEU A 308 11.28 9.53 -0.57
CA LEU A 308 12.46 8.92 -1.19
C LEU A 308 12.51 7.41 -0.95
N ILE A 309 12.19 6.96 0.27
CA ILE A 309 12.11 5.52 0.60
C ILE A 309 11.01 4.83 -0.21
N GLU A 310 9.84 5.46 -0.36
CA GLU A 310 8.77 4.90 -1.19
C GLU A 310 9.20 4.80 -2.67
N ARG A 311 9.92 5.80 -3.20
CA ARG A 311 10.52 5.75 -4.55
C ARG A 311 11.55 4.62 -4.67
N CYS A 312 12.42 4.42 -3.67
CA CYS A 312 13.34 3.27 -3.63
C CYS A 312 12.61 1.93 -3.65
N ASN A 313 11.56 1.80 -2.82
CA ASN A 313 10.75 0.58 -2.75
C ASN A 313 10.03 0.32 -4.09
N GLN A 314 9.55 1.36 -4.76
CA GLN A 314 8.94 1.26 -6.09
C GLN A 314 9.93 0.74 -7.14
N GLU A 315 11.11 1.35 -7.26
CA GLU A 315 12.11 0.95 -8.26
C GLU A 315 12.67 -0.45 -7.98
N SER A 316 13.00 -0.76 -6.72
CA SER A 316 13.50 -2.09 -6.34
C SER A 316 12.47 -3.21 -6.57
N LEU A 317 11.19 -2.93 -6.31
CA LEU A 317 10.11 -3.86 -6.63
C LEU A 317 10.01 -4.05 -8.15
N TYR A 318 10.03 -2.97 -8.92
CA TYR A 318 9.95 -3.05 -10.38
C TYR A 318 11.11 -3.89 -10.96
N ASP A 319 12.35 -3.65 -10.53
CA ASP A 319 13.52 -4.43 -10.94
C ASP A 319 13.38 -5.91 -10.57
N THR A 320 12.90 -6.19 -9.35
CA THR A 320 12.64 -7.56 -8.90
C THR A 320 11.59 -8.25 -9.75
N LEU A 321 10.52 -7.54 -10.12
CA LEU A 321 9.47 -8.11 -10.96
C LEU A 321 9.96 -8.33 -12.41
N CYS A 322 10.77 -7.41 -12.96
CA CYS A 322 11.40 -7.60 -14.27
C CYS A 322 12.31 -8.84 -14.27
N ALA A 323 13.18 -8.97 -13.27
CA ALA A 323 14.05 -10.14 -13.12
C ALA A 323 13.25 -11.45 -12.99
N ARG A 324 12.16 -11.44 -12.22
CA ARG A 324 11.25 -12.59 -12.07
C ARG A 324 10.49 -12.91 -13.36
N ALA A 325 10.13 -11.89 -14.16
CA ALA A 325 9.43 -12.09 -15.43
C ALA A 325 10.35 -12.70 -16.51
N GLU A 326 11.65 -12.35 -16.48
CA GLU A 326 12.67 -12.90 -17.38
C GLU A 326 13.07 -14.34 -17.04
N ASP A 327 12.99 -14.73 -15.76
CA ASP A 327 13.32 -16.08 -15.31
C ASP A 327 12.30 -17.12 -15.79
N GLN A 328 12.54 -17.66 -16.99
CA GLN A 328 11.72 -18.73 -17.58
C GLN A 328 12.01 -20.12 -16.99
N ARG A 329 13.06 -20.26 -16.17
CA ARG A 329 13.51 -21.56 -15.65
C ARG A 329 12.75 -21.95 -14.40
N ASN A 330 12.38 -20.95 -13.58
CA ASN A 330 11.60 -21.15 -12.37
C ASN A 330 10.12 -20.86 -12.62
N GLY A 331 9.30 -21.92 -12.65
CA GLY A 331 7.84 -21.81 -12.68
C GLY A 331 7.23 -21.44 -11.33
N SER A 332 7.87 -20.55 -10.57
CA SER A 332 7.31 -20.13 -9.27
C SER A 332 6.02 -19.31 -9.48
N PRO A 333 5.05 -19.40 -8.56
CA PRO A 333 3.80 -18.63 -8.67
C PRO A 333 4.04 -17.13 -8.84
N ASP A 334 5.02 -16.59 -8.11
CA ASP A 334 5.43 -15.19 -8.19
C ASP A 334 6.04 -14.82 -9.54
N ALA A 335 6.86 -15.69 -10.14
CA ALA A 335 7.46 -15.45 -11.45
C ALA A 335 6.39 -15.48 -12.55
N LEU A 336 5.43 -16.41 -12.46
CA LEU A 336 4.29 -16.45 -13.36
C LEU A 336 3.41 -15.22 -13.20
N ALA A 337 3.14 -14.76 -11.98
CA ALA A 337 2.39 -13.52 -11.74
C ALA A 337 3.10 -12.29 -12.30
N ALA A 338 4.41 -12.15 -12.06
CA ALA A 338 5.23 -11.07 -12.59
C ALA A 338 5.25 -11.06 -14.12
N ARG A 339 5.46 -12.24 -14.73
CA ARG A 339 5.42 -12.39 -16.19
C ARG A 339 4.06 -12.02 -16.75
N MET A 340 2.96 -12.42 -16.10
CA MET A 340 1.61 -12.07 -16.49
C MET A 340 1.43 -10.54 -16.51
N LEU A 341 1.86 -9.82 -15.47
CA LEU A 341 1.58 -8.39 -15.34
C LEU A 341 2.53 -7.46 -16.12
N ILE A 342 3.81 -7.83 -16.26
CA ILE A 342 4.83 -6.96 -16.87
C ILE A 342 5.05 -7.24 -18.34
N SER A 343 5.01 -8.51 -18.77
CA SER A 343 5.33 -8.85 -20.15
C SER A 343 4.17 -8.48 -21.08
N PRO A 344 4.39 -7.68 -22.15
CA PRO A 344 3.35 -7.32 -23.09
C PRO A 344 2.95 -8.53 -23.95
N MET A 345 1.95 -9.29 -23.49
CA MET A 345 1.47 -10.51 -24.15
C MET A 345 0.15 -10.30 -24.88
N LYS A 346 -0.03 -10.98 -26.01
CA LYS A 346 -1.31 -11.03 -26.72
C LYS A 346 -2.32 -11.92 -25.97
N PRO A 347 -3.64 -11.71 -26.13
CA PRO A 347 -4.65 -12.52 -25.42
C PRO A 347 -4.53 -14.04 -25.62
N ARG A 348 -4.03 -14.51 -26.77
CA ARG A 348 -3.75 -15.94 -27.00
C ARG A 348 -2.61 -16.46 -26.11
N GLN A 349 -1.51 -15.72 -26.02
CA GLN A 349 -0.37 -16.10 -25.16
C GLN A 349 -0.75 -16.05 -23.68
N GLN A 350 -1.57 -15.05 -23.29
CA GLN A 350 -2.13 -14.99 -21.94
C GLN A 350 -2.96 -16.23 -21.62
N LYS A 351 -3.84 -16.65 -22.55
CA LYS A 351 -4.61 -17.90 -22.40
C LYS A 351 -3.69 -19.11 -22.24
N ASP A 352 -2.75 -19.31 -23.16
CA ASP A 352 -1.84 -20.47 -23.16
C ASP A 352 -1.06 -20.58 -21.84
N MET A 353 -0.71 -19.43 -21.25
CA MET A 353 -0.06 -19.35 -19.94
C MET A 353 -1.03 -19.69 -18.81
N THR A 354 -2.24 -19.11 -18.79
CA THR A 354 -3.24 -19.36 -17.75
C THR A 354 -3.81 -20.78 -17.77
N ASP A 355 -3.78 -21.46 -18.92
CA ASP A 355 -4.25 -22.85 -19.03
C ASP A 355 -3.40 -23.82 -18.18
N ARG A 356 -2.19 -23.42 -17.76
CA ARG A 356 -1.29 -24.20 -16.88
C ARG A 356 -1.32 -23.75 -15.42
N PHE A 357 -2.08 -22.71 -15.08
CA PHE A 357 -2.06 -22.14 -13.75
C PHE A 357 -2.69 -23.05 -12.71
N ILE A 358 -2.00 -23.19 -11.58
CA ILE A 358 -2.53 -23.81 -10.37
C ILE A 358 -3.16 -22.73 -9.45
N PRO A 359 -3.95 -23.11 -8.43
CA PRO A 359 -4.56 -22.15 -7.51
C PRO A 359 -3.57 -21.15 -6.88
N ALA A 360 -2.34 -21.60 -6.59
CA ALA A 360 -1.27 -20.76 -6.05
C ALA A 360 -0.87 -19.62 -7.02
N ASP A 361 -0.83 -19.89 -8.33
CA ASP A 361 -0.47 -18.88 -9.35
C ASP A 361 -1.53 -17.78 -9.44
N TRP A 362 -2.81 -18.16 -9.32
CA TRP A 362 -3.92 -17.20 -9.28
C TRP A 362 -3.86 -16.33 -8.02
N GLN A 363 -3.51 -16.92 -6.88
CA GLN A 363 -3.34 -16.18 -5.64
C GLN A 363 -2.14 -15.22 -5.72
N ALA A 364 -1.02 -15.65 -6.30
CA ALA A 364 0.14 -14.78 -6.52
C ALA A 364 -0.21 -13.61 -7.46
N CYS A 365 -0.97 -13.86 -8.53
CA CYS A 365 -1.49 -12.79 -9.40
C CYS A 365 -2.38 -11.80 -8.62
N GLN A 366 -3.26 -12.31 -7.76
CA GLN A 366 -4.12 -11.48 -6.93
C GLN A 366 -3.32 -10.60 -5.96
N GLN A 367 -2.43 -11.20 -5.17
CA GLN A 367 -1.60 -10.49 -4.20
C GLN A 367 -0.76 -9.41 -4.88
N LEU A 368 -0.09 -9.76 -5.97
CA LEU A 368 0.73 -8.80 -6.72
C LEU A 368 -0.11 -7.66 -7.31
N SER A 369 -1.31 -7.97 -7.82
CA SER A 369 -2.21 -6.95 -8.36
C SER A 369 -2.73 -5.98 -7.30
N GLU A 370 -3.02 -6.48 -6.10
CA GLU A 370 -3.43 -5.67 -4.96
C GLU A 370 -2.28 -4.79 -4.46
N THR A 371 -1.08 -5.34 -4.34
CA THR A 371 0.12 -4.58 -3.98
C THR A 371 0.35 -3.45 -4.99
N LEU A 372 0.33 -3.72 -6.30
CA LEU A 372 0.53 -2.69 -7.31
C LEU A 372 -0.56 -1.60 -7.28
N LYS A 373 -1.84 -1.98 -7.10
CA LYS A 373 -2.93 -1.00 -7.10
C LYS A 373 -2.95 -0.11 -5.86
N TRP A 374 -2.69 -0.66 -4.68
CA TRP A 374 -2.90 0.05 -3.42
C TRP A 374 -1.61 0.57 -2.78
N ARG A 375 -0.48 -0.11 -2.98
CA ARG A 375 0.82 0.31 -2.44
C ARG A 375 1.57 1.20 -3.44
N PHE A 376 1.57 0.85 -4.73
CA PHE A 376 2.42 1.51 -5.73
C PHE A 376 1.64 1.99 -6.97
N PRO A 377 0.71 2.95 -6.81
CA PRO A 377 -0.15 3.42 -7.89
C PRO A 377 0.63 4.05 -9.05
N ASP A 378 1.79 4.67 -8.79
CA ASP A 378 2.61 5.32 -9.82
C ASP A 378 3.24 4.31 -10.79
N LEU A 379 3.51 3.07 -10.35
CA LEU A 379 4.03 2.00 -11.20
C LEU A 379 3.02 1.55 -12.26
N LEU A 380 1.71 1.80 -12.05
CA LEU A 380 0.67 1.43 -13.01
C LEU A 380 0.85 2.10 -14.38
N ALA A 381 1.45 3.30 -14.41
CA ALA A 381 1.73 4.02 -15.64
C ALA A 381 2.84 3.36 -16.49
N ARG A 382 3.74 2.58 -15.86
CA ARG A 382 4.84 1.88 -16.54
C ARG A 382 4.44 0.47 -17.03
N LEU A 383 3.31 -0.06 -16.55
CA LEU A 383 2.83 -1.38 -16.94
C LEU A 383 2.19 -1.35 -18.35
N PRO A 384 2.22 -2.48 -19.08
CA PRO A 384 1.64 -2.57 -20.42
C PRO A 384 0.10 -2.37 -20.42
N TYR A 385 -0.56 -2.67 -19.31
CA TYR A 385 -2.00 -2.54 -19.14
C TYR A 385 -2.29 -1.76 -17.86
N ALA A 386 -3.14 -0.72 -17.95
CA ALA A 386 -3.50 0.12 -16.81
C ALA A 386 -4.36 -0.61 -15.76
N ASP A 387 -5.18 -1.59 -16.19
CA ASP A 387 -5.91 -2.45 -15.26
C ASP A 387 -5.06 -3.68 -14.91
N VAL A 388 -4.60 -3.76 -13.68
CA VAL A 388 -3.78 -4.88 -13.17
C VAL A 388 -4.61 -6.16 -13.00
N PHE A 389 -5.94 -6.06 -12.90
CA PHE A 389 -6.84 -7.20 -12.67
C PHE A 389 -7.35 -7.84 -13.96
N TYR A 390 -6.79 -7.46 -15.11
CA TYR A 390 -7.23 -7.94 -16.41
C TYR A 390 -7.21 -9.47 -16.55
N TRP A 391 -6.35 -10.16 -15.80
CA TRP A 391 -6.24 -11.61 -15.81
C TRP A 391 -7.48 -12.33 -15.25
N ARG A 392 -8.31 -11.64 -14.46
CA ARG A 392 -9.56 -12.21 -13.90
C ARG A 392 -10.53 -12.68 -14.98
N ARG A 393 -10.43 -12.15 -16.21
CA ARG A 393 -11.22 -12.65 -17.35
C ARG A 393 -10.94 -14.12 -17.66
N PHE A 394 -9.72 -14.58 -17.44
CA PHE A 394 -9.28 -15.96 -17.65
C PHE A 394 -9.54 -16.86 -16.44
N LEU A 395 -9.94 -16.31 -15.29
CA LEU A 395 -10.17 -17.09 -14.08
C LEU A 395 -11.33 -18.08 -14.29
N PRO A 396 -11.13 -19.37 -13.98
CA PRO A 396 -12.20 -20.35 -13.93
C PRO A 396 -13.16 -19.98 -12.78
N ARG A 397 -14.37 -19.54 -13.13
CA ARG A 397 -15.46 -19.24 -12.18
C ARG A 397 -16.36 -20.45 -12.11
N TYR A 398 -16.35 -21.12 -10.96
CA TYR A 398 -17.24 -22.22 -10.67
C TYR A 398 -18.64 -21.67 -10.37
N ILE A 399 -19.65 -22.37 -10.87
CA ILE A 399 -21.05 -22.10 -10.54
C ILE A 399 -21.24 -22.58 -9.10
N ALA A 400 -21.40 -21.66 -8.14
CA ALA A 400 -21.58 -21.99 -6.74
C ALA A 400 -22.73 -22.98 -6.56
N ALA A 401 -22.56 -24.00 -5.71
CA ALA A 401 -23.56 -25.06 -5.50
C ALA A 401 -24.96 -24.50 -5.16
N GLU A 402 -24.98 -23.37 -4.45
CA GLU A 402 -26.18 -22.63 -4.05
C GLU A 402 -27.04 -22.14 -5.22
N THR A 403 -26.44 -21.84 -6.38
CA THR A 403 -27.19 -21.36 -7.56
C THR A 403 -28.08 -22.44 -8.18
N TRP A 404 -27.76 -23.72 -7.97
CA TRP A 404 -28.60 -24.82 -8.44
C TRP A 404 -29.89 -24.93 -7.65
N LEU A 405 -29.86 -24.64 -6.35
CA LEU A 405 -31.06 -24.68 -5.52
C LEU A 405 -32.05 -23.59 -5.92
N ARG A 406 -31.57 -22.38 -6.27
CA ARG A 406 -32.42 -21.30 -6.79
C ARG A 406 -33.04 -21.67 -8.14
N SER A 407 -32.24 -22.26 -9.02
CA SER A 407 -32.71 -22.73 -10.34
C SER A 407 -33.78 -23.80 -10.18
N TRP A 408 -33.60 -24.73 -9.23
CA TRP A 408 -34.60 -25.73 -8.89
C TRP A 408 -35.89 -25.13 -8.36
N ALA A 409 -35.82 -24.20 -7.39
CA ALA A 409 -37.01 -23.54 -6.86
C ALA A 409 -37.79 -22.79 -7.95
N ALA A 410 -37.08 -22.10 -8.85
CA ALA A 410 -37.70 -21.39 -9.97
C ALA A 410 -38.36 -22.34 -10.98
N ILE A 411 -37.71 -23.45 -11.33
CA ILE A 411 -38.28 -24.46 -12.24
C ILE A 411 -39.46 -25.18 -11.57
N ALA A 412 -39.39 -25.49 -10.28
CA ALA A 412 -40.49 -26.10 -9.53
C ALA A 412 -41.73 -25.19 -9.50
N LEU A 413 -41.53 -23.90 -9.24
CA LEU A 413 -42.61 -22.89 -9.30
C LEU A 413 -43.21 -22.80 -10.71
N ALA A 414 -42.37 -22.81 -11.74
CA ALA A 414 -42.82 -22.78 -13.13
C ALA A 414 -43.62 -24.04 -13.51
N LEU A 415 -43.14 -25.23 -13.13
CA LEU A 415 -43.87 -26.48 -13.34
C LEU A 415 -45.20 -26.47 -12.59
N TRP A 416 -45.23 -25.94 -11.37
CA TRP A 416 -46.47 -25.82 -10.60
C TRP A 416 -47.49 -24.94 -11.31
N LEU A 417 -47.08 -23.76 -11.79
CA LEU A 417 -47.95 -22.86 -12.56
C LEU A 417 -48.40 -23.48 -13.90
N PHE A 418 -47.57 -24.30 -14.53
CA PHE A 418 -47.90 -24.99 -15.78
C PHE A 418 -48.93 -26.11 -15.57
N TYR A 419 -48.78 -26.91 -14.51
CA TYR A 419 -49.68 -28.03 -14.21
C TYR A 419 -50.96 -27.62 -13.46
N LEU A 420 -51.03 -26.39 -12.97
CA LEU A 420 -52.18 -25.88 -12.21
C LEU A 420 -53.55 -26.06 -12.91
N PRO A 421 -53.69 -25.90 -14.23
CA PRO A 421 -54.97 -26.10 -14.93
C PRO A 421 -55.38 -27.58 -15.08
N ALA A 422 -54.48 -28.53 -14.78
CA ALA A 422 -54.76 -29.95 -14.95
C ALA A 422 -55.58 -30.52 -13.78
N GLU A 423 -56.53 -31.41 -14.08
CA GLU A 423 -57.33 -32.05 -13.04
C GLU A 423 -56.47 -32.97 -12.16
N HIS A 424 -56.45 -32.71 -10.85
CA HIS A 424 -55.63 -33.45 -9.89
C HIS A 424 -56.49 -34.02 -8.76
N LYS A 425 -56.21 -35.26 -8.36
CA LYS A 425 -57.00 -35.99 -7.35
C LYS A 425 -56.89 -35.39 -5.94
N THR A 426 -55.77 -34.74 -5.61
CA THR A 426 -55.54 -34.08 -4.32
C THR A 426 -54.66 -32.84 -4.47
N THR A 427 -54.86 -31.84 -3.60
CA THR A 427 -54.03 -30.62 -3.54
C THR A 427 -52.56 -30.93 -3.23
N ALA A 428 -52.28 -31.95 -2.42
CA ALA A 428 -50.92 -32.38 -2.13
C ALA A 428 -50.17 -32.88 -3.39
N MET A 429 -50.84 -33.66 -4.25
CA MET A 429 -50.22 -34.14 -5.50
C MET A 429 -49.89 -33.02 -6.47
N SER A 430 -50.68 -31.93 -6.47
CA SER A 430 -50.39 -30.74 -7.30
C SER A 430 -49.07 -30.07 -6.95
N ILE A 431 -48.57 -30.22 -5.71
CA ILE A 431 -47.32 -29.60 -5.25
C ILE A 431 -46.15 -30.58 -5.34
N VAL A 432 -46.36 -31.83 -4.93
CA VAL A 432 -45.29 -32.84 -4.88
C VAL A 432 -44.79 -33.22 -6.27
N ILE A 433 -45.68 -33.33 -7.26
CA ILE A 433 -45.32 -33.73 -8.62
C ILE A 433 -44.39 -32.68 -9.27
N PRO A 434 -44.73 -31.38 -9.33
CA PRO A 434 -43.82 -30.35 -9.86
C PRO A 434 -42.47 -30.30 -9.14
N LEU A 435 -42.46 -30.47 -7.81
CA LEU A 435 -41.25 -30.40 -7.00
C LEU A 435 -40.28 -31.55 -7.32
N ALA A 436 -40.81 -32.77 -7.47
CA ALA A 436 -40.03 -33.94 -7.85
C ALA A 436 -39.57 -33.88 -9.32
N PHE A 437 -40.45 -33.45 -10.23
CA PHE A 437 -40.11 -33.33 -11.65
C PHE A 437 -39.11 -32.23 -11.94
N ALA A 438 -39.03 -31.17 -11.11
CA ALA A 438 -38.03 -30.10 -11.25
C ALA A 438 -36.59 -30.60 -11.09
N CYS A 439 -36.36 -31.73 -10.41
CA CYS A 439 -35.02 -32.30 -10.25
C CYS A 439 -34.41 -32.75 -11.59
N VAL A 440 -35.22 -33.25 -12.52
CA VAL A 440 -34.76 -33.79 -13.81
C VAL A 440 -34.13 -32.70 -14.70
N PRO A 441 -34.80 -31.57 -15.03
CA PRO A 441 -34.19 -30.51 -15.82
C PRO A 441 -33.02 -29.86 -15.08
N VAL A 442 -33.08 -29.68 -13.76
CA VAL A 442 -31.96 -29.11 -12.98
C VAL A 442 -30.72 -30.01 -13.08
N TRP A 443 -30.88 -31.32 -12.98
CA TRP A 443 -29.77 -32.26 -13.12
C TRP A 443 -29.20 -32.25 -14.54
N PHE A 444 -30.06 -32.25 -15.55
CA PHE A 444 -29.66 -32.12 -16.95
C PHE A 444 -28.89 -30.81 -17.22
N PHE A 445 -29.39 -29.67 -16.71
CA PHE A 445 -28.71 -28.39 -16.82
C PHE A 445 -27.40 -28.34 -16.03
N ARG A 446 -27.34 -28.98 -14.87
CA ARG A 446 -26.09 -29.09 -14.09
C ARG A 446 -24.99 -29.77 -14.89
N ILE A 447 -25.31 -30.87 -15.56
CA ILE A 447 -24.37 -31.59 -16.42
C ILE A 447 -24.08 -30.79 -17.70
N GLY A 448 -25.11 -30.29 -18.39
CA GLY A 448 -24.95 -29.51 -19.61
C GLY A 448 -24.09 -28.26 -19.39
N LEU A 449 -24.29 -27.54 -18.29
CA LEU A 449 -23.51 -26.35 -17.95
C LEU A 449 -22.10 -26.68 -17.45
N SER A 450 -21.86 -27.84 -16.83
CA SER A 450 -20.49 -28.28 -16.53
C SER A 450 -19.69 -28.58 -17.79
N TYR A 451 -20.32 -29.14 -18.83
CA TYR A 451 -19.69 -29.29 -20.15
C TYR A 451 -19.53 -27.95 -20.87
N TRP A 452 -20.54 -27.07 -20.78
CA TRP A 452 -20.46 -25.72 -21.34
C TRP A 452 -19.29 -24.93 -20.75
N PHE A 453 -19.00 -25.08 -19.46
CA PHE A 453 -17.85 -24.45 -18.82
C PHE A 453 -16.54 -24.80 -19.53
N LEU A 454 -16.27 -26.09 -19.78
CA LEU A 454 -15.09 -26.56 -20.51
C LEU A 454 -15.04 -25.96 -21.93
N ILE A 455 -16.16 -25.99 -22.65
CA ILE A 455 -16.26 -25.45 -24.01
C ILE A 455 -16.01 -23.93 -24.00
N SER A 456 -16.61 -23.19 -23.08
CA SER A 456 -16.47 -21.74 -22.95
C SER A 456 -15.04 -21.32 -22.63
N ALA A 457 -14.30 -22.12 -21.85
CA ALA A 457 -12.89 -21.88 -21.55
C ALA A 457 -11.99 -22.01 -22.80
N HIS A 458 -12.33 -22.93 -23.72
CA HIS A 458 -11.64 -23.05 -25.01
C HIS A 458 -11.98 -21.89 -25.96
N LEU A 459 -13.23 -21.42 -25.93
CA LEU A 459 -13.72 -20.34 -26.80
C LEU A 459 -13.44 -18.94 -26.26
N ILE A 460 -12.74 -18.78 -25.14
CA ILE A 460 -12.58 -17.49 -24.45
C ILE A 460 -11.96 -16.38 -25.31
N VAL A 461 -11.02 -16.70 -26.21
CA VAL A 461 -10.42 -15.72 -27.13
C VAL A 461 -11.45 -15.21 -28.14
N GLN A 462 -12.32 -16.10 -28.62
CA GLN A 462 -13.40 -15.76 -29.55
C GLN A 462 -14.50 -14.99 -28.83
N ASP A 463 -14.79 -15.35 -27.58
CA ASP A 463 -15.75 -14.68 -26.71
C ASP A 463 -15.32 -13.25 -26.37
N LEU A 464 -14.03 -13.02 -26.09
CA LEU A 464 -13.47 -11.68 -25.88
C LEU A 464 -13.65 -10.81 -27.13
N TRP A 465 -13.32 -11.33 -28.31
CA TRP A 465 -13.52 -10.62 -29.57
C TRP A 465 -15.01 -10.29 -29.82
N LEU A 466 -15.90 -11.25 -29.56
CA LEU A 466 -17.34 -11.07 -29.73
C LEU A 466 -17.88 -10.03 -28.74
N THR A 467 -17.42 -10.08 -27.50
CA THR A 467 -17.80 -9.17 -26.42
C THR A 467 -17.38 -7.74 -26.72
N GLU A 468 -16.15 -7.51 -27.19
CA GLU A 468 -15.67 -6.18 -27.59
C GLU A 468 -16.48 -5.60 -28.77
N ARG A 469 -17.00 -6.45 -29.65
CA ARG A 469 -17.80 -6.03 -30.81
C ARG A 469 -19.26 -5.74 -30.44
N ILE A 470 -19.85 -6.48 -29.51
CA ILE A 470 -21.27 -6.39 -29.16
C ILE A 470 -21.52 -5.43 -28.00
N ILE A 471 -20.68 -5.44 -26.97
CA ILE A 471 -20.90 -4.68 -25.74
C ILE A 471 -20.01 -3.42 -25.74
N PRO A 472 -20.58 -2.22 -25.73
CA PRO A 472 -19.80 -0.98 -25.63
C PRO A 472 -18.95 -0.97 -24.35
N ARG A 473 -17.70 -0.51 -24.43
CA ARG A 473 -16.78 -0.41 -23.29
C ARG A 473 -17.34 0.38 -22.09
N ARG A 474 -18.30 1.29 -22.32
CA ARG A 474 -18.98 2.05 -21.25
C ARG A 474 -19.77 1.16 -20.28
N TRP A 475 -20.30 0.04 -20.76
CA TRP A 475 -21.15 -0.86 -19.95
C TRP A 475 -20.36 -2.01 -19.34
N ASN A 476 -19.18 -2.30 -19.88
CA ASN A 476 -18.32 -3.39 -19.42
C ASN A 476 -16.84 -2.96 -19.44
N PRO A 477 -16.43 -1.99 -18.60
CA PRO A 477 -15.07 -1.44 -18.61
C PRO A 477 -14.01 -2.50 -18.31
N ASP A 478 -14.32 -3.43 -17.40
CA ASP A 478 -13.39 -4.46 -16.92
C ASP A 478 -13.52 -5.80 -17.68
N THR A 479 -14.35 -5.86 -18.74
CA THR A 479 -14.67 -7.09 -19.49
C THR A 479 -15.14 -8.27 -18.60
N ARG A 480 -15.82 -7.97 -17.49
CA ARG A 480 -16.31 -8.97 -16.53
C ARG A 480 -17.42 -9.85 -17.12
N TRP A 481 -18.18 -9.30 -18.06
CA TRP A 481 -19.29 -9.97 -18.73
C TRP A 481 -18.88 -10.42 -20.12
N LEU A 482 -18.76 -11.73 -20.29
CA LEU A 482 -18.47 -12.40 -21.55
C LEU A 482 -19.78 -12.91 -22.19
N VAL A 483 -19.98 -12.62 -23.47
CA VAL A 483 -21.24 -12.89 -24.20
C VAL A 483 -21.52 -14.39 -24.31
N LEU A 484 -20.53 -15.20 -24.68
CA LEU A 484 -20.71 -16.64 -24.82
C LEU A 484 -20.80 -17.30 -23.44
N ARG A 485 -19.84 -16.99 -22.55
CA ARG A 485 -19.74 -17.59 -21.22
C ARG A 485 -20.98 -17.34 -20.37
N HIS A 486 -21.52 -16.12 -20.35
CA HIS A 486 -22.69 -15.77 -19.54
C HIS A 486 -23.99 -15.70 -20.33
N GLY A 487 -23.97 -15.36 -21.62
CA GLY A 487 -25.18 -15.23 -22.42
C GLY A 487 -25.83 -16.57 -22.79
N VAL A 488 -25.04 -17.60 -23.12
CA VAL A 488 -25.59 -18.91 -23.53
C VAL A 488 -26.38 -19.59 -22.40
N PRO A 489 -25.87 -19.71 -21.16
CA PRO A 489 -26.65 -20.26 -20.06
C PRO A 489 -27.96 -19.51 -19.81
N GLN A 490 -27.94 -18.18 -19.91
CA GLN A 490 -29.13 -17.35 -19.68
C GLN A 490 -30.14 -17.50 -20.82
N ALA A 491 -29.70 -17.57 -22.08
CA ALA A 491 -30.56 -17.81 -23.23
C ALA A 491 -31.27 -19.17 -23.15
N VAL A 492 -30.57 -20.20 -22.70
CA VAL A 492 -31.12 -21.54 -22.47
C VAL A 492 -32.19 -21.52 -21.37
N MET A 493 -31.98 -20.78 -20.28
CA MET A 493 -32.99 -20.62 -19.22
C MET A 493 -34.21 -19.81 -19.70
N ILE A 494 -34.02 -18.75 -20.49
CA ILE A 494 -35.12 -17.99 -21.11
C ILE A 494 -35.96 -18.92 -22.01
N LEU A 495 -35.31 -19.74 -22.84
CA LEU A 495 -35.99 -20.70 -23.71
C LEU A 495 -36.79 -21.71 -22.88
N LEU A 496 -36.21 -22.25 -21.80
CA LEU A 496 -36.88 -23.18 -20.90
C LEU A 496 -38.17 -22.58 -20.32
N PHE A 497 -38.08 -21.39 -19.70
CA PHE A 497 -39.27 -20.72 -19.14
C PHE A 497 -40.26 -20.30 -20.22
N SER A 498 -39.80 -19.98 -21.43
CA SER A 498 -40.66 -19.71 -22.57
C SER A 498 -41.43 -20.95 -23.04
N VAL A 499 -40.81 -22.14 -23.04
CA VAL A 499 -41.47 -23.39 -23.41
C VAL A 499 -42.52 -23.77 -22.36
N MET A 500 -42.22 -23.54 -21.08
CA MET A 500 -43.13 -23.91 -20.00
C MET A 500 -44.28 -22.93 -19.81
N LEU A 501 -44.02 -21.61 -19.85
CA LEU A 501 -45.00 -20.57 -19.48
C LEU A 501 -45.32 -19.58 -20.62
N GLY A 502 -44.79 -19.82 -21.83
CA GLY A 502 -44.96 -18.91 -22.96
C GLY A 502 -44.19 -17.59 -22.80
N GLY A 503 -44.60 -16.56 -23.55
CA GLY A 503 -43.93 -15.25 -23.54
C GLY A 503 -43.92 -14.56 -22.17
N LEU A 504 -44.90 -14.83 -21.31
CA LEU A 504 -44.92 -14.33 -19.93
C LEU A 504 -43.77 -14.91 -19.11
N GLY A 505 -43.47 -16.21 -19.25
CA GLY A 505 -42.33 -16.85 -18.58
C GLY A 505 -40.97 -16.32 -19.03
N ALA A 506 -40.81 -16.01 -20.32
CA ALA A 506 -39.61 -15.35 -20.81
C ALA A 506 -39.45 -13.95 -20.21
N PHE A 507 -40.54 -13.18 -20.17
CA PHE A 507 -40.55 -11.82 -19.63
C PHE A 507 -40.24 -11.78 -18.12
N THR A 508 -40.78 -12.72 -17.34
CA THR A 508 -40.48 -12.80 -15.90
C THR A 508 -39.01 -13.05 -15.65
N TYR A 509 -38.42 -14.01 -16.35
CA TYR A 509 -37.03 -14.36 -16.15
C TYR A 509 -36.08 -13.21 -16.57
N ILE A 510 -36.34 -12.59 -17.73
CA ILE A 510 -35.58 -11.42 -18.20
C ILE A 510 -35.71 -10.26 -17.21
N GLY A 511 -36.92 -9.97 -16.73
CA GLY A 511 -37.18 -8.90 -15.77
C GLY A 511 -36.43 -9.12 -14.44
N VAL A 512 -36.44 -10.33 -13.90
CA VAL A 512 -35.68 -10.67 -12.67
C VAL A 512 -34.17 -10.46 -12.85
N ILE A 513 -33.62 -10.82 -14.01
CA ILE A 513 -32.19 -10.58 -14.32
C ILE A 513 -31.91 -9.08 -14.40
N LEU A 514 -32.68 -8.33 -15.19
CA LEU A 514 -32.46 -6.89 -15.38
C LEU A 514 -32.56 -6.11 -14.06
N ILE A 515 -33.56 -6.43 -13.23
CA ILE A 515 -33.70 -5.82 -11.90
C ILE A 515 -32.52 -6.22 -11.00
N GLY A 516 -32.01 -7.45 -11.12
CA GLY A 516 -30.83 -7.90 -10.36
C GLY A 516 -29.54 -7.18 -10.73
N LEU A 517 -29.38 -6.84 -12.01
CA LEU A 517 -28.24 -6.06 -12.52
C LEU A 517 -28.31 -4.59 -12.09
N TRP A 518 -29.51 -4.02 -12.09
CA TRP A 518 -29.71 -2.60 -11.79
C TRP A 518 -29.82 -2.33 -10.29
N HIS A 519 -30.57 -3.14 -9.56
CA HIS A 519 -30.86 -2.92 -8.15
C HIS A 519 -29.84 -3.64 -7.26
N LYS A 520 -28.87 -2.88 -6.73
CA LYS A 520 -27.76 -3.41 -5.91
C LYS A 520 -28.08 -3.60 -4.42
N ARG A 521 -29.23 -3.11 -3.94
CA ARG A 521 -29.64 -3.32 -2.54
C ARG A 521 -30.05 -4.79 -2.33
N ARG A 522 -29.63 -5.37 -1.21
CA ARG A 522 -29.89 -6.76 -0.81
C ARG A 522 -30.61 -6.76 0.55
N ILE A 523 -31.49 -7.72 0.77
CA ILE A 523 -32.33 -7.77 1.98
C ILE A 523 -31.58 -8.49 3.10
N GLY A 524 -30.85 -7.75 3.92
CA GLY A 524 -30.15 -8.29 5.09
C GLY A 524 -28.72 -8.76 4.81
N THR A 525 -28.04 -9.19 5.88
CA THR A 525 -26.68 -9.74 5.88
C THR A 525 -26.76 -11.22 6.27
N LEU A 526 -26.00 -12.08 5.57
CA LEU A 526 -25.87 -13.48 5.95
C LEU A 526 -24.90 -13.60 7.13
N ASP A 527 -25.33 -14.22 8.22
CA ASP A 527 -24.41 -14.61 9.28
C ASP A 527 -23.51 -15.75 8.78
N PRO A 528 -22.17 -15.59 8.83
CA PRO A 528 -21.24 -16.58 8.31
C PRO A 528 -21.38 -17.94 9.02
N GLU A 529 -21.62 -17.94 10.34
CA GLU A 529 -21.84 -19.18 11.11
C GLU A 529 -23.10 -19.95 10.70
N PHE A 530 -24.15 -19.26 10.25
CA PHE A 530 -25.37 -19.90 9.77
C PHE A 530 -25.17 -20.49 8.36
N SER A 531 -24.35 -19.84 7.54
CA SER A 531 -23.96 -20.32 6.22
C SER A 531 -23.17 -21.62 6.27
N ASP A 532 -22.24 -21.73 7.21
CA ASP A 532 -21.43 -22.94 7.36
C ASP A 532 -22.26 -24.13 7.87
N LYS A 533 -23.23 -23.89 8.77
CA LYS A 533 -24.07 -24.96 9.33
C LYS A 533 -25.17 -25.44 8.37
N HIS A 534 -25.73 -24.55 7.55
CA HIS A 534 -26.86 -24.87 6.68
C HIS A 534 -26.72 -24.28 5.26
N PRO A 535 -25.79 -24.79 4.45
CA PRO A 535 -25.45 -24.24 3.13
C PRO A 535 -26.61 -24.31 2.10
N TRP A 536 -27.57 -25.21 2.30
CA TRP A 536 -28.74 -25.33 1.43
C TRP A 536 -29.86 -24.34 1.83
N LEU A 537 -29.98 -23.94 3.09
CA LEU A 537 -30.99 -22.95 3.52
C LEU A 537 -30.54 -21.53 3.18
N THR A 538 -29.24 -21.25 3.23
CA THR A 538 -28.66 -19.96 2.85
C THR A 538 -28.82 -19.65 1.37
N ALA A 539 -28.78 -20.68 0.52
CA ALA A 539 -28.99 -20.54 -0.91
C ALA A 539 -30.34 -19.88 -1.27
N LEU A 540 -31.40 -20.14 -0.50
CA LEU A 540 -32.74 -19.54 -0.70
C LEU A 540 -32.99 -18.29 0.16
N HIS A 541 -32.00 -17.83 0.91
CA HIS A 541 -32.17 -16.75 1.87
C HIS A 541 -32.41 -15.40 1.18
N TRP A 542 -33.23 -14.55 1.82
CA TRP A 542 -33.67 -13.24 1.32
C TRP A 542 -32.52 -12.28 1.00
N ALA A 543 -31.36 -12.43 1.67
CA ALA A 543 -30.14 -11.67 1.42
C ALA A 543 -29.62 -11.74 -0.02
N HIS A 544 -30.03 -12.77 -0.78
CA HIS A 544 -29.62 -12.90 -2.17
C HIS A 544 -30.52 -12.17 -3.17
N PHE A 545 -31.72 -11.79 -2.74
CA PHE A 545 -32.69 -11.10 -3.58
C PHE A 545 -32.74 -9.62 -3.26
N SER A 546 -33.00 -8.83 -4.28
CA SER A 546 -33.37 -7.45 -4.11
C SER A 546 -34.89 -7.35 -3.84
N PRO A 547 -35.36 -6.37 -3.04
CA PRO A 547 -36.78 -6.25 -2.71
C PRO A 547 -37.65 -6.06 -3.95
N LEU A 548 -37.12 -5.36 -4.96
CA LEU A 548 -37.79 -5.19 -6.25
C LEU A 548 -37.88 -6.49 -7.06
N GLN A 549 -36.87 -7.37 -7.00
CA GLN A 549 -36.94 -8.66 -7.68
C GLN A 549 -38.05 -9.54 -7.11
N LEU A 550 -38.21 -9.57 -5.79
CA LEU A 550 -39.24 -10.35 -5.13
C LEU A 550 -40.63 -9.79 -5.39
N LEU A 551 -40.79 -8.46 -5.30
CA LEU A 551 -42.04 -7.80 -5.63
C LEU A 551 -42.43 -8.07 -7.09
N PHE A 552 -41.49 -7.92 -8.03
CA PHE A 552 -41.72 -8.21 -9.44
C PHE A 552 -42.10 -9.68 -9.67
N LEU A 553 -41.40 -10.62 -9.00
CA LEU A 553 -41.69 -12.05 -9.11
C LEU A 553 -43.08 -12.37 -8.58
N VAL A 554 -43.50 -11.82 -7.43
CA VAL A 554 -44.85 -12.02 -6.85
C VAL A 554 -45.95 -11.45 -7.73
N VAL A 555 -45.75 -10.25 -8.29
CA VAL A 555 -46.71 -9.64 -9.21
C VAL A 555 -46.86 -10.51 -10.45
N MET A 556 -45.73 -10.94 -11.03
CA MET A 556 -45.76 -11.72 -12.25
C MET A 556 -46.30 -13.14 -12.07
N THR A 557 -46.02 -13.80 -10.94
CA THR A 557 -46.65 -15.10 -10.65
C THR A 557 -48.16 -14.96 -10.53
N GLY A 558 -48.66 -13.88 -9.93
CA GLY A 558 -50.09 -13.54 -9.92
C GLY A 558 -50.68 -13.34 -11.31
N VAL A 559 -49.98 -12.61 -12.20
CA VAL A 559 -50.41 -12.40 -13.59
C VAL A 559 -50.44 -13.71 -14.38
N ILE A 560 -49.40 -14.54 -14.25
CA ILE A 560 -49.34 -15.86 -14.88
C ILE A 560 -50.46 -16.76 -14.37
N LEU A 561 -50.68 -16.78 -13.05
CA LEU A 561 -51.74 -17.55 -12.42
C LEU A 561 -53.12 -17.15 -12.96
N ALA A 562 -53.40 -15.84 -13.02
CA ALA A 562 -54.65 -15.34 -13.56
C ALA A 562 -54.82 -15.69 -15.06
N SER A 563 -53.74 -15.62 -15.84
CA SER A 563 -53.76 -16.03 -17.24
C SER A 563 -54.04 -17.53 -17.41
N GLN A 564 -53.47 -18.38 -16.55
CA GLN A 564 -53.67 -19.84 -16.59
C GLN A 564 -55.08 -20.26 -16.13
N LEU A 565 -55.70 -19.46 -15.25
CA LEU A 565 -57.09 -19.64 -14.79
C LEU A 565 -58.14 -19.08 -15.77
N GLY A 566 -57.72 -18.57 -16.94
CA GLY A 566 -58.62 -18.13 -18.01
C GLY A 566 -58.99 -16.64 -17.99
N TYR A 567 -58.39 -15.82 -17.13
CA TYR A 567 -58.59 -14.36 -17.17
C TYR A 567 -57.78 -13.75 -18.32
N SER A 568 -58.46 -13.01 -19.22
CA SER A 568 -57.79 -12.32 -20.33
C SER A 568 -56.87 -11.20 -19.81
N LEU A 569 -55.68 -11.03 -20.39
CA LEU A 569 -54.73 -9.96 -20.07
C LEU A 569 -55.34 -8.55 -20.12
N LYS A 570 -56.39 -8.34 -20.94
CA LYS A 570 -57.13 -7.07 -21.03
C LYS A 570 -57.94 -6.73 -19.77
N HIS A 571 -58.28 -7.72 -18.95
CA HIS A 571 -58.98 -7.51 -17.66
C HIS A 571 -58.01 -7.21 -16.51
N LEU A 572 -56.75 -7.65 -16.60
CA LEU A 572 -55.74 -7.46 -15.56
C LEU A 572 -55.00 -6.12 -15.67
N PHE A 573 -54.87 -5.59 -16.89
CA PHE A 573 -54.35 -4.26 -17.16
C PHE A 573 -55.42 -3.44 -17.90
N PRO A 574 -56.41 -2.87 -17.19
CA PRO A 574 -57.24 -1.83 -17.78
C PRO A 574 -56.31 -0.66 -18.10
N GLY A 575 -56.23 -0.30 -19.38
CA GLY A 575 -55.38 0.80 -19.85
C GLY A 575 -55.66 2.11 -19.14
#